data_AF-A0A0B1SN75-F1
#
_entry.id   AF-A0A0B1SN75-F1
#
_cell.length_a   1.000
_cell.length_b   1.000
_cell.length_c   1.000
_cell.angle_alpha   90.00
_cell.angle_beta   90.00
_cell.angle_gamma   90.00
#
_symmetry.space_group_name_H-M   'P 1'
#
loop_
_entity.id
_entity.type
_entity.pdbx_description
1 polymer ?
#
loop_
_entity_poly.entity_id
_entity_poly.type
_entity_poly.pdbx_seq_one_letter_code
_entity_poly.pdbx_strand_id
1 'polypeptide(L)'
;MDTVMQKRFQPAFAQRQALSFDDADEVSSSSSTSRRNSSSEKARQNLLAQRRQSQIQLVQEMSGRRTSTTLIPLTPAQIHLIRALWRQIYTSKGPTVVGTSIYHRLCFKCPQVKEQIRRVPLPPKFQNYDSFVKAHCKAIGELIDQIVESLDNLDNMTDELVRIGKVHARLLRGELTGKFWNIVAETFIDCTLEWGDRRCRSETVRKAWALIVAFVIEKIKVGHHEQRKLMLATRQSLPSIEVSFQSMKI
;
A
#
# COMPACT_ATOMS: atom_id res chain seq x y z
N MET A 1 18.80 -22.95 -60.04
CA MET A 1 18.13 -22.75 -58.74
C MET A 1 18.82 -21.58 -58.05
N ASP A 2 18.27 -20.42 -57.77
CA ASP A 2 17.14 -19.66 -58.29
C ASP A 2 17.41 -18.21 -57.89
N THR A 3 17.06 -17.30 -58.79
CA THR A 3 17.13 -15.85 -58.66
C THR A 3 16.15 -15.35 -57.60
N VAL A 4 16.58 -14.51 -56.65
CA VAL A 4 15.63 -13.72 -55.84
C VAL A 4 16.01 -12.24 -55.86
N MET A 5 15.19 -11.50 -56.60
CA MET A 5 15.18 -10.05 -56.70
C MET A 5 14.65 -9.39 -55.42
N GLN A 6 15.31 -8.30 -55.05
CA GLN A 6 14.95 -7.43 -53.93
C GLN A 6 13.90 -6.41 -54.40
N LYS A 7 12.61 -6.64 -54.07
CA LYS A 7 11.53 -5.67 -54.28
C LYS A 7 11.37 -4.79 -53.04
N ARG A 8 11.67 -3.50 -53.19
CA ARG A 8 11.48 -2.42 -52.22
C ARG A 8 10.06 -1.88 -52.40
N PHE A 9 9.19 -2.04 -51.39
CA PHE A 9 7.83 -1.50 -51.40
C PHE A 9 7.81 -0.04 -50.93
N GLN A 10 7.16 0.82 -51.72
CA GLN A 10 6.85 2.23 -51.42
C GLN A 10 5.68 2.34 -50.42
N PRO A 11 5.63 3.39 -49.58
CA PRO A 11 4.46 3.69 -48.76
C PRO A 11 3.42 4.49 -49.56
N ALA A 12 2.18 4.01 -49.57
CA ALA A 12 1.03 4.72 -50.14
C ALA A 12 0.59 5.87 -49.21
N PHE A 13 0.58 7.08 -49.77
CA PHE A 13 0.04 8.30 -49.20
C PHE A 13 -1.50 8.23 -49.21
N ALA A 14 -2.13 8.22 -48.03
CA ALA A 14 -3.58 8.40 -47.90
C ALA A 14 -3.90 9.87 -47.60
N GLN A 15 -4.51 10.53 -48.57
CA GLN A 15 -4.91 11.92 -48.60
C GLN A 15 -6.12 12.14 -47.65
N ARG A 16 -5.91 12.86 -46.54
CA ARG A 16 -7.00 13.39 -45.71
C ARG A 16 -7.51 14.69 -46.35
N GLN A 17 -8.72 14.66 -46.89
CA GLN A 17 -9.49 15.86 -47.19
C GLN A 17 -10.00 16.47 -45.89
N ALA A 18 -9.62 17.71 -45.65
CA ALA A 18 -10.26 18.60 -44.68
C ALA A 18 -11.50 19.20 -45.35
N LEU A 19 -12.66 19.06 -44.72
CA LEU A 19 -13.85 19.83 -45.07
C LEU A 19 -14.12 20.79 -43.91
N SER A 20 -13.82 22.05 -44.17
CA SER A 20 -14.31 23.22 -43.44
C SER A 20 -15.80 23.39 -43.69
N PHE A 21 -16.57 23.70 -42.66
CA PHE A 21 -17.94 24.17 -42.80
C PHE A 21 -18.07 25.45 -41.98
N ASP A 22 -18.31 26.55 -42.70
CA ASP A 22 -18.55 27.89 -42.17
C ASP A 22 -20.07 28.13 -42.01
N ASP A 23 -20.38 29.02 -41.07
CA ASP A 23 -21.70 29.44 -40.59
C ASP A 23 -22.65 30.03 -41.66
N ALA A 24 -23.96 29.82 -41.46
CA ALA A 24 -25.00 30.84 -41.71
C ALA A 24 -26.35 30.47 -41.04
N ASP A 25 -26.88 31.44 -40.30
CA ASP A 25 -28.13 31.46 -39.55
C ASP A 25 -29.42 31.23 -40.36
N GLU A 26 -30.42 30.58 -39.74
CA GLU A 26 -31.82 31.00 -39.89
C GLU A 26 -32.65 30.71 -38.62
N VAL A 27 -33.45 31.70 -38.23
CA VAL A 27 -34.22 31.80 -36.98
C VAL A 27 -35.67 31.37 -37.21
N SER A 28 -36.19 30.39 -36.44
CA SER A 28 -37.45 30.51 -35.66
C SER A 28 -38.10 29.19 -35.25
N SER A 29 -38.57 29.18 -34.00
CA SER A 29 -39.73 28.45 -33.44
C SER A 29 -39.65 26.92 -33.22
N SER A 30 -39.43 26.52 -31.96
CA SER A 30 -40.46 25.82 -31.16
C SER A 30 -39.89 25.30 -29.83
N SER A 31 -40.37 25.93 -28.76
CA SER A 31 -40.13 25.61 -27.36
C SER A 31 -40.93 24.38 -26.93
N SER A 32 -40.34 23.18 -26.88
CA SER A 32 -40.96 22.06 -26.13
C SER A 32 -40.09 20.85 -25.74
N THR A 33 -38.78 20.80 -26.01
CA THR A 33 -37.99 19.56 -25.80
C THR A 33 -37.04 19.54 -24.60
N SER A 34 -36.71 20.67 -23.98
CA SER A 34 -35.71 20.70 -22.88
C SER A 34 -36.20 20.19 -21.52
N ARG A 35 -37.50 19.95 -21.33
CA ARG A 35 -38.04 19.46 -20.04
C ARG A 35 -38.07 17.93 -19.91
N ARG A 36 -38.03 17.17 -21.02
CA ARG A 36 -38.12 15.70 -21.00
C ARG A 36 -36.79 14.97 -20.74
N ASN A 37 -35.64 15.62 -21.01
CA ASN A 37 -34.33 15.01 -20.74
C ASN A 37 -33.90 15.14 -19.27
N SER A 38 -34.37 16.16 -18.55
CA SER A 38 -34.03 16.40 -17.14
C SER A 38 -34.55 15.32 -16.19
N SER A 39 -35.75 14.80 -16.43
CA SER A 39 -36.36 13.77 -15.57
C SER A 39 -35.69 12.41 -15.75
N SER A 40 -35.32 12.05 -16.97
CA SER A 40 -34.60 10.81 -17.30
C SER A 40 -33.19 10.79 -16.71
N GLU A 41 -32.50 11.92 -16.73
CA GLU A 41 -31.16 12.06 -16.16
C GLU A 41 -31.18 12.06 -14.63
N LYS A 42 -32.17 12.72 -14.02
CA LYS A 42 -32.44 12.63 -12.57
C LYS A 42 -32.82 11.21 -12.14
N ALA A 43 -33.62 10.49 -12.93
CA ALA A 43 -33.96 9.09 -12.65
C ALA A 43 -32.72 8.17 -12.71
N ARG A 44 -31.83 8.39 -13.68
CA ARG A 44 -30.54 7.68 -13.77
C ARG A 44 -29.61 7.99 -12.61
N GLN A 45 -29.48 9.26 -12.20
CA GLN A 45 -28.70 9.64 -11.02
C GLN A 45 -29.27 9.04 -9.73
N ASN A 46 -30.60 9.04 -9.57
CA ASN A 46 -31.26 8.42 -8.43
C ASN A 46 -31.04 6.91 -8.39
N LEU A 47 -31.11 6.20 -9.53
CA LEU A 47 -30.80 4.77 -9.61
C LEU A 47 -29.34 4.47 -9.22
N LEU A 48 -28.39 5.30 -9.65
CA LEU A 48 -26.98 5.16 -9.27
C LEU A 48 -26.74 5.48 -7.79
N ALA A 49 -27.43 6.48 -7.25
CA ALA A 49 -27.38 6.84 -5.83
C ALA A 49 -28.01 5.75 -4.96
N GLN A 50 -29.14 5.20 -5.38
CA GLN A 50 -29.85 4.12 -4.71
C GLN A 50 -29.01 2.84 -4.72
N ARG A 51 -28.37 2.50 -5.86
CA ARG A 51 -27.42 1.37 -5.95
C ARG A 51 -26.21 1.55 -5.04
N ARG A 52 -25.69 2.78 -4.89
CA ARG A 52 -24.63 3.10 -3.92
C ARG A 52 -25.12 2.91 -2.48
N GLN A 53 -26.33 3.36 -2.16
CA GLN A 53 -26.92 3.19 -0.83
C GLN A 53 -27.17 1.71 -0.50
N SER A 54 -27.71 0.92 -1.43
CA SER A 54 -27.90 -0.52 -1.26
C SER A 54 -26.58 -1.26 -1.05
N GLN A 55 -25.52 -0.84 -1.76
CA GLN A 55 -24.19 -1.41 -1.58
C GLN A 55 -23.57 -1.04 -0.23
N ILE A 56 -23.84 0.16 0.30
CA ILE A 56 -23.41 0.58 1.64
C ILE A 56 -24.16 -0.18 2.73
N GLN A 57 -25.48 -0.37 2.58
CA GLN A 57 -26.30 -1.14 3.52
C GLN A 57 -25.86 -2.61 3.61
N LEU A 58 -25.59 -3.25 2.47
CA LEU A 58 -25.12 -4.64 2.46
C LEU A 58 -23.73 -4.80 3.11
N VAL A 59 -22.86 -3.80 2.97
CA VAL A 59 -21.55 -3.77 3.66
C VAL A 59 -21.72 -3.54 5.18
N GLN A 60 -22.72 -2.77 5.60
CA GLN A 60 -23.04 -2.55 7.01
C GLN A 60 -23.66 -3.78 7.67
N GLU A 61 -24.54 -4.51 6.96
CA GLU A 61 -25.16 -5.74 7.46
C GLU A 61 -24.14 -6.89 7.60
N MET A 62 -23.10 -6.91 6.76
CA MET A 62 -21.95 -7.82 6.92
C MET A 62 -20.98 -7.40 8.05
N SER A 63 -21.07 -6.14 8.52
CA SER A 63 -20.25 -5.59 9.60
C SER A 63 -20.99 -5.70 10.94
N GLY A 64 -21.42 -6.91 11.27
CA GLY A 64 -21.88 -7.24 12.61
C GLY A 64 -20.70 -7.11 13.59
N ARG A 65 -20.53 -5.92 14.16
CA ARG A 65 -19.67 -5.61 15.31
C ARG A 65 -18.16 -5.78 15.06
N ARG A 66 -17.52 -4.84 14.34
CA ARG A 66 -16.04 -4.79 14.26
C ARG A 66 -15.48 -3.39 14.49
N THR A 67 -14.53 -3.35 15.41
CA THR A 67 -13.81 -2.19 15.92
C THR A 67 -12.99 -1.49 14.84
N SER A 68 -13.38 -0.25 14.54
CA SER A 68 -12.51 0.88 14.15
C SER A 68 -11.38 0.58 13.17
N THR A 69 -11.70 0.42 11.90
CA THR A 69 -10.86 0.86 10.78
C THR A 69 -11.76 1.63 9.82
N THR A 70 -11.45 2.90 9.56
CA THR A 70 -12.24 3.78 8.67
C THR A 70 -12.07 3.45 7.18
N LEU A 71 -11.50 2.29 6.85
CA LEU A 71 -11.22 1.88 5.48
C LEU A 71 -12.35 0.99 4.97
N ILE A 72 -12.91 1.35 3.82
CA ILE A 72 -13.89 0.53 3.11
C ILE A 72 -13.23 -0.83 2.80
N PRO A 73 -13.84 -1.96 3.20
CA PRO A 73 -13.26 -3.27 2.95
C PRO A 73 -13.15 -3.54 1.44
N LEU A 74 -12.14 -4.32 1.05
CA LEU A 74 -11.98 -4.75 -0.33
C LEU A 74 -13.16 -5.64 -0.74
N THR A 75 -13.65 -5.46 -1.98
CA THR A 75 -14.67 -6.35 -2.54
C THR A 75 -14.07 -7.75 -2.81
N PRO A 76 -14.89 -8.83 -2.81
CA PRO A 76 -14.42 -10.17 -3.14
C PRO A 76 -13.68 -10.26 -4.49
N ALA A 77 -14.13 -9.50 -5.48
CA ALA A 77 -13.47 -9.43 -6.79
C ALA A 77 -12.07 -8.78 -6.71
N GLN A 78 -11.90 -7.72 -5.91
CA GLN A 78 -10.60 -7.11 -5.65
C GLN A 78 -9.67 -8.06 -4.90
N ILE A 79 -10.19 -8.75 -3.88
CA ILE A 79 -9.43 -9.75 -3.11
C ILE A 79 -8.92 -10.86 -4.03
N HIS A 80 -9.81 -11.44 -4.84
CA HIS A 80 -9.45 -12.49 -5.79
C HIS A 80 -8.37 -12.02 -6.78
N LEU A 81 -8.54 -10.80 -7.33
CA LEU A 81 -7.57 -10.19 -8.23
C LEU A 81 -6.19 -10.03 -7.57
N ILE A 82 -6.14 -9.46 -6.36
CA ILE A 82 -4.87 -9.29 -5.63
C ILE A 82 -4.19 -10.63 -5.37
N ARG A 83 -4.93 -11.63 -4.90
CA ARG A 83 -4.39 -12.97 -4.64
C ARG A 83 -3.84 -13.62 -5.91
N ALA A 84 -4.55 -13.52 -7.03
CA ALA A 84 -4.11 -14.10 -8.30
C ALA A 84 -2.80 -13.46 -8.79
N LEU A 85 -2.71 -12.13 -8.75
CA LEU A 85 -1.51 -11.40 -9.16
C LEU A 85 -0.34 -11.63 -8.20
N TRP A 86 -0.61 -11.60 -6.89
CA TRP A 86 0.39 -11.86 -5.87
C TRP A 86 1.00 -13.25 -6.01
N ARG A 87 0.17 -14.29 -6.23
CA ARG A 87 0.67 -15.66 -6.45
C ARG A 87 1.70 -15.73 -7.57
N GLN A 88 1.44 -15.08 -8.70
CA GLN A 88 2.39 -15.02 -9.81
C GLN A 88 3.71 -14.35 -9.39
N ILE A 89 3.64 -13.22 -8.68
CA ILE A 89 4.82 -12.49 -8.20
C ILE A 89 5.61 -13.35 -7.20
N TYR A 90 4.91 -13.95 -6.23
CA TYR A 90 5.51 -14.71 -5.16
C TYR A 90 6.20 -15.98 -5.67
N THR A 91 5.54 -16.73 -6.57
CA THR A 91 6.13 -17.93 -7.18
C THR A 91 7.31 -17.59 -8.10
N SER A 92 7.24 -16.49 -8.86
CA SER A 92 8.30 -16.15 -9.82
C SER A 92 9.53 -15.50 -9.19
N LYS A 93 9.37 -14.66 -8.15
CA LYS A 93 10.47 -13.92 -7.52
C LYS A 93 10.90 -14.51 -6.17
N GLY A 94 9.96 -15.03 -5.40
CA GLY A 94 10.17 -15.48 -4.02
C GLY A 94 10.18 -14.33 -2.99
N PRO A 95 9.92 -14.65 -1.71
CA PRO A 95 9.75 -13.66 -0.64
C PRO A 95 10.99 -12.79 -0.41
N THR A 96 12.18 -13.40 -0.45
CA THR A 96 13.44 -12.69 -0.20
C THR A 96 13.70 -11.61 -1.23
N VAL A 97 13.44 -11.87 -2.51
CA VAL A 97 13.65 -10.89 -3.59
C VAL A 97 12.68 -9.72 -3.45
N VAL A 98 11.40 -10.01 -3.17
CA VAL A 98 10.39 -8.96 -2.94
C VAL A 98 10.79 -8.09 -1.75
N GLY A 99 11.10 -8.68 -0.60
CA GLY A 99 11.53 -7.93 0.57
C GLY A 99 12.83 -7.14 0.35
N THR A 100 13.78 -7.69 -0.42
CA THR A 100 15.02 -6.98 -0.77
C THR A 100 14.74 -5.76 -1.64
N SER A 101 13.80 -5.86 -2.60
CA SER A 101 13.41 -4.72 -3.43
C SER A 101 12.81 -3.57 -2.59
N ILE A 102 11.97 -3.89 -1.61
CA ILE A 102 11.41 -2.92 -0.66
C ILE A 102 12.52 -2.33 0.21
N TYR A 103 13.37 -3.16 0.80
CA TYR A 103 14.45 -2.72 1.69
C TYR A 103 15.45 -1.80 0.97
N HIS A 104 15.87 -2.14 -0.25
CA HIS A 104 16.77 -1.30 -1.05
C HIS A 104 16.12 0.04 -1.40
N ARG A 105 14.85 0.04 -1.81
CA ARG A 105 14.11 1.28 -2.08
C ARG A 105 13.98 2.14 -0.82
N LEU A 106 13.74 1.52 0.33
CA LEU A 106 13.67 2.19 1.61
C LEU A 106 15.02 2.82 1.99
N CYS A 107 16.13 2.10 1.81
CA CYS A 107 17.47 2.64 2.03
C CYS A 107 17.80 3.80 1.10
N PHE A 108 17.27 3.80 -0.12
CA PHE A 108 17.43 4.92 -1.04
C PHE A 108 16.65 6.16 -0.59
N LYS A 109 15.37 5.98 -0.19
CA LYS A 109 14.54 7.09 0.32
C LYS A 109 14.99 7.61 1.69
N CYS A 110 15.50 6.72 2.54
CA CYS A 110 15.96 7.04 3.89
C CYS A 110 17.31 6.34 4.16
N PRO A 111 18.44 6.95 3.75
CA PRO A 111 19.77 6.35 3.91
C PRO A 111 20.13 5.98 5.35
N GLN A 112 19.55 6.69 6.32
CA GLN A 112 19.71 6.43 7.75
C GLN A 112 19.30 5.00 8.15
N VAL A 113 18.36 4.37 7.43
CA VAL A 113 17.89 3.00 7.72
C VAL A 113 19.04 1.99 7.67
N LYS A 114 19.96 2.15 6.71
CA LYS A 114 21.13 1.26 6.58
C LYS A 114 22.08 1.38 7.76
N GLU A 115 22.18 2.56 8.35
CA GLU A 115 23.00 2.77 9.55
C GLU A 115 22.28 2.27 10.80
N GLN A 116 20.99 2.58 10.91
CA GLN A 116 20.13 2.14 12.01
C GLN A 116 20.12 0.62 12.17
N ILE A 117 20.03 -0.14 11.08
CA ILE A 117 20.02 -1.60 11.14
C ILE A 117 21.35 -2.19 11.63
N ARG A 118 22.48 -1.53 11.36
CA ARG A 118 23.81 -1.93 11.86
C ARG A 118 24.04 -1.57 13.32
N ARG A 119 23.28 -0.62 13.85
CA ARG A 119 23.31 -0.22 15.26
C ARG A 119 22.42 -1.11 16.14
N VAL A 120 21.50 -1.86 15.55
CA VAL A 120 20.69 -2.85 16.29
C VAL A 120 21.59 -4.02 16.69
N PRO A 121 21.60 -4.46 17.97
CA PRO A 121 22.37 -5.63 18.37
C PRO A 121 22.04 -6.85 17.50
N LEU A 122 23.06 -7.47 16.93
CA LEU A 122 22.89 -8.63 16.06
C LEU A 122 22.28 -9.79 16.88
N PRO A 123 21.13 -10.36 16.48
CA PRO A 123 20.57 -11.49 17.19
C PRO A 123 21.50 -12.71 17.13
N PRO A 124 21.63 -13.52 18.20
CA PRO A 124 22.65 -14.59 18.30
C PRO A 124 22.61 -15.64 17.19
N LYS A 125 21.45 -15.80 16.54
CA LYS A 125 21.24 -16.75 15.42
C LYS A 125 21.86 -16.30 14.09
N PHE A 126 22.36 -15.08 14.00
CA PHE A 126 22.94 -14.52 12.78
C PHE A 126 24.45 -14.35 12.92
N GLN A 127 25.18 -14.76 11.89
CA GLN A 127 26.64 -14.67 11.87
C GLN A 127 27.14 -13.25 11.57
N ASN A 128 26.36 -12.49 10.80
CA ASN A 128 26.68 -11.12 10.39
C ASN A 128 25.40 -10.33 10.01
N TYR A 129 25.54 -9.01 9.85
CA TYR A 129 24.43 -8.14 9.47
C TYR A 129 23.84 -8.46 8.09
N ASP A 130 24.62 -8.96 7.13
CA ASP A 130 24.09 -9.31 5.82
C ASP A 130 23.10 -10.48 5.90
N SER A 131 23.42 -11.50 6.70
CA SER A 131 22.53 -12.63 6.97
C SER A 131 21.27 -12.18 7.73
N PHE A 132 21.40 -11.25 8.67
CA PHE A 132 20.26 -10.67 9.39
C PHE A 132 19.36 -9.85 8.47
N VAL A 133 19.93 -8.96 7.64
CA VAL A 133 19.19 -8.15 6.66
C VAL A 133 18.48 -9.06 5.66
N LYS A 134 19.15 -10.08 5.13
CA LYS A 134 18.52 -11.05 4.21
C LYS A 134 17.33 -11.75 4.86
N ALA A 135 17.45 -12.15 6.12
CA ALA A 135 16.35 -12.76 6.87
C ALA A 135 15.22 -11.77 7.14
N HIS A 136 15.53 -10.51 7.46
CA HIS A 136 14.55 -9.45 7.63
C HIS A 136 13.79 -9.16 6.33
N CYS A 137 14.49 -9.12 5.19
CA CYS A 137 13.89 -9.02 3.87
C CYS A 137 12.96 -10.21 3.58
N LYS A 138 13.40 -11.45 3.85
CA LYS A 138 12.53 -12.63 3.70
C LYS A 138 11.28 -12.52 4.56
N ALA A 139 11.42 -12.12 5.83
CA ALA A 139 10.30 -11.93 6.75
C ALA A 139 9.30 -10.86 6.25
N ILE A 140 9.77 -9.78 5.62
CA ILE A 140 8.89 -8.80 4.96
C ILE A 140 8.09 -9.50 3.85
N GLY A 141 8.75 -10.24 2.94
CA GLY A 141 8.07 -10.93 1.86
C GLY A 141 7.03 -11.94 2.34
N GLU A 142 7.35 -12.72 3.39
CA GLU A 142 6.44 -13.70 4.01
C GLU A 142 5.27 -13.03 4.75
N LEU A 143 5.50 -11.87 5.38
CA LEU A 143 4.42 -11.10 6.00
C LEU A 143 3.40 -10.65 4.95
N ILE A 144 3.86 -10.19 3.79
CA ILE A 144 2.96 -9.77 2.69
C ILE A 144 2.13 -10.95 2.21
N ASP A 145 2.73 -12.13 2.11
CA ASP A 145 2.05 -13.36 1.74
C ASP A 145 0.90 -13.69 2.72
N GLN A 146 1.20 -13.68 4.02
CA GLN A 146 0.20 -13.90 5.08
C GLN A 146 -0.93 -12.86 5.07
N ILE A 147 -0.60 -11.59 4.78
CA ILE A 147 -1.60 -10.52 4.63
C ILE A 147 -2.51 -10.80 3.44
N VAL A 148 -1.94 -11.20 2.29
CA VAL A 148 -2.71 -11.50 1.07
C VAL A 148 -3.60 -12.74 1.26
N GLU A 149 -3.13 -13.75 1.98
CA GLU A 149 -3.93 -14.91 2.38
C GLU A 149 -5.09 -14.52 3.29
N SER A 150 -4.88 -13.53 4.17
CA SER A 150 -5.86 -13.07 5.16
C SER A 150 -6.82 -11.98 4.67
N LEU A 151 -6.84 -11.64 3.37
CA LEU A 151 -7.62 -10.50 2.87
C LEU A 151 -9.15 -10.58 3.09
N ASP A 152 -9.72 -11.79 3.22
CA ASP A 152 -11.13 -11.94 3.57
C ASP A 152 -11.43 -11.48 5.00
N ASN A 153 -10.43 -11.51 5.88
CA ASN A 153 -10.53 -11.07 7.26
C ASN A 153 -9.17 -10.56 7.77
N LEU A 154 -8.80 -9.35 7.37
CA LEU A 154 -7.52 -8.73 7.74
C LEU A 154 -7.34 -8.54 9.26
N ASP A 155 -8.43 -8.52 10.03
CA ASP A 155 -8.36 -8.41 11.49
C ASP A 155 -7.56 -9.56 12.12
N ASN A 156 -7.50 -10.72 11.46
CA ASN A 156 -6.68 -11.86 11.89
C ASN A 156 -5.17 -11.52 11.93
N MET A 157 -4.72 -10.52 11.17
CA MET A 157 -3.33 -10.06 11.15
C MET A 157 -3.06 -8.96 12.18
N THR A 158 -4.08 -8.45 12.88
CA THR A 158 -3.95 -7.28 13.76
C THR A 158 -2.90 -7.49 14.85
N ASP A 159 -2.97 -8.60 15.58
CA ASP A 159 -2.06 -8.87 16.70
C ASP A 159 -0.61 -8.99 16.25
N GLU A 160 -0.38 -9.65 15.12
CA GLU A 160 0.95 -9.82 14.54
C GLU A 160 1.54 -8.47 14.08
N LEU A 161 0.74 -7.65 13.41
CA LEU A 161 1.15 -6.30 12.96
C LEU A 161 1.43 -5.37 14.14
N VAL A 162 0.60 -5.41 15.17
CA VAL A 162 0.81 -4.68 16.43
C VAL A 162 2.10 -5.15 17.10
N ARG A 163 2.34 -6.47 17.18
CA ARG A 163 3.57 -7.05 17.73
C ARG A 163 4.81 -6.57 16.98
N ILE A 164 4.77 -6.53 15.65
CA ILE A 164 5.85 -5.99 14.80
C ILE A 164 6.13 -4.53 15.17
N GLY A 165 5.09 -3.71 15.31
CA GLY A 165 5.21 -2.32 15.76
C GLY A 165 5.89 -2.19 17.13
N LYS A 166 5.49 -3.02 18.10
CA LYS A 166 6.08 -3.07 19.45
C LYS A 166 7.56 -3.45 19.42
N VAL A 167 7.94 -4.44 18.62
CA VAL A 167 9.35 -4.85 18.46
C VAL A 167 10.17 -3.68 17.91
N HIS A 168 9.70 -3.05 16.84
CA HIS A 168 10.42 -1.95 16.20
C HIS A 168 10.54 -0.70 17.08
N ALA A 169 9.53 -0.40 17.91
CA ALA A 169 9.59 0.72 18.85
C ALA A 169 10.70 0.59 19.92
N ARG A 170 11.09 -0.65 20.27
CA ARG A 170 12.18 -0.91 21.22
C ARG A 170 13.57 -0.79 20.61
N LEU A 171 13.67 -0.88 19.29
CA LEU A 171 14.95 -0.76 18.60
C LEU A 171 15.55 0.62 18.81
N LEU A 172 16.88 0.66 18.90
CA LEU A 172 17.64 1.90 19.07
C LEU A 172 17.11 2.77 20.21
N ARG A 173 16.64 2.14 21.31
CA ARG A 173 16.11 2.82 22.49
C ARG A 173 14.97 3.82 22.17
N GLY A 174 14.21 3.57 21.10
CA GLY A 174 13.10 4.41 20.66
C GLY A 174 13.50 5.56 19.73
N GLU A 175 14.67 5.53 19.08
CA GLU A 175 15.03 6.51 18.05
C GLU A 175 14.11 6.45 16.81
N LEU A 176 13.53 5.29 16.51
CA LEU A 176 12.53 5.15 15.45
C LEU A 176 11.26 5.93 15.82
N THR A 177 10.91 6.91 14.99
CA THR A 177 9.72 7.75 15.17
C THR A 177 8.54 7.21 14.38
N GLY A 178 7.32 7.58 14.78
CA GLY A 178 6.10 7.18 14.05
C GLY A 178 6.07 7.67 12.58
N LYS A 179 6.84 8.72 12.24
CA LYS A 179 6.95 9.25 10.87
C LYS A 179 7.67 8.29 9.92
N PHE A 180 8.59 7.47 10.46
CA PHE A 180 9.31 6.46 9.68
C PHE A 180 8.35 5.51 8.94
N TRP A 181 7.25 5.12 9.60
CA TRP A 181 6.25 4.23 9.02
C TRP A 181 5.51 4.82 7.81
N ASN A 182 5.45 6.15 7.68
CA ASN A 182 4.91 6.77 6.47
C ASN A 182 5.86 6.56 5.27
N ILE A 183 7.18 6.66 5.49
CA ILE A 183 8.18 6.38 4.46
C ILE A 183 8.12 4.90 4.06
N VAL A 184 7.93 4.00 5.03
CA VAL A 184 7.72 2.57 4.75
C VAL A 184 6.46 2.36 3.91
N ALA A 185 5.34 3.01 4.24
CA ALA A 185 4.09 2.93 3.47
C ALA A 185 4.28 3.37 2.02
N GLU A 186 4.87 4.55 1.81
CA GLU A 186 5.14 5.09 0.48
C GLU A 186 6.07 4.17 -0.31
N THR A 187 7.13 3.65 0.32
CA THR A 187 8.06 2.71 -0.30
C THR A 187 7.34 1.44 -0.75
N PHE A 188 6.47 0.90 0.11
CA PHE A 188 5.70 -0.28 -0.21
C PHE A 188 4.80 -0.03 -1.41
N ILE A 189 4.05 1.08 -1.42
CA ILE A 189 3.17 1.46 -2.53
C ILE A 189 3.97 1.58 -3.83
N ASP A 190 5.11 2.27 -3.83
CA ASP A 190 5.96 2.41 -5.02
C ASP A 190 6.42 1.06 -5.56
N CYS A 191 6.84 0.15 -4.66
CA CYS A 191 7.24 -1.19 -5.05
C CYS A 191 6.10 -1.98 -5.70
N THR A 192 4.85 -1.82 -5.24
CA THR A 192 3.70 -2.51 -5.84
C THR A 192 3.46 -2.10 -7.30
N LEU A 193 3.89 -0.90 -7.72
CA LEU A 193 3.79 -0.44 -9.10
C LEU A 193 4.77 -1.17 -10.03
N GLU A 194 5.88 -1.65 -9.50
CA GLU A 194 6.93 -2.38 -10.22
C GLU A 194 6.71 -3.89 -10.22
N TRP A 195 5.67 -4.37 -9.54
CA TRP A 195 5.37 -5.79 -9.44
C TRP A 195 4.52 -6.27 -10.62
N GLY A 196 5.10 -7.18 -11.41
CA GLY A 196 4.42 -7.86 -12.51
C GLY A 196 4.16 -6.99 -13.74
N ASP A 197 3.32 -7.51 -14.63
CA ASP A 197 3.08 -6.93 -15.95
C ASP A 197 2.10 -5.76 -15.92
N ARG A 198 1.79 -5.18 -17.09
CA ARG A 198 0.87 -4.04 -17.23
C ARG A 198 -0.49 -4.25 -16.54
N ARG A 199 -0.98 -5.49 -16.45
CA ARG A 199 -2.24 -5.84 -15.76
C ARG A 199 -2.18 -5.63 -14.25
N CYS A 200 -1.00 -5.78 -13.63
CA CYS A 200 -0.79 -5.52 -12.21
C CYS A 200 -0.84 -4.04 -11.85
N ARG A 201 -0.81 -3.15 -12.86
CA ARG A 201 -0.78 -1.68 -12.66
C ARG A 201 -2.13 -1.00 -12.89
N SER A 202 -3.22 -1.76 -12.95
CA SER A 202 -4.56 -1.19 -13.11
C SER A 202 -4.95 -0.31 -11.91
N GLU A 203 -5.83 0.66 -12.13
CA GLU A 203 -6.34 1.55 -11.08
C GLU A 203 -6.96 0.78 -9.91
N THR A 204 -7.71 -0.28 -10.21
CA THR A 204 -8.32 -1.17 -9.21
C THR A 204 -7.27 -1.83 -8.32
N VAL A 205 -6.18 -2.33 -8.92
CA VAL A 205 -5.09 -2.99 -8.17
C VAL A 205 -4.33 -1.99 -7.32
N ARG A 206 -4.02 -0.80 -7.86
CA ARG A 206 -3.34 0.27 -7.10
C ARG A 206 -4.16 0.72 -5.89
N LYS A 207 -5.46 0.94 -6.07
CA LYS A 207 -6.39 1.27 -4.98
C LYS A 207 -6.45 0.17 -3.93
N ALA A 208 -6.52 -1.09 -4.36
CA ALA A 208 -6.56 -2.22 -3.43
C ALA A 208 -5.26 -2.33 -2.62
N TRP A 209 -4.09 -2.24 -3.25
CA TRP A 209 -2.81 -2.21 -2.53
C TRP A 209 -2.70 -1.02 -1.58
N ALA A 210 -3.18 0.17 -1.96
CA ALA A 210 -3.17 1.32 -1.07
C ALA A 210 -4.00 1.08 0.21
N LEU A 211 -5.17 0.44 0.10
CA LEU A 211 -5.99 0.07 1.25
C LEU A 211 -5.32 -0.99 2.13
N ILE A 212 -4.70 -2.01 1.52
CA ILE A 212 -3.95 -3.05 2.24
C ILE A 212 -2.79 -2.42 3.02
N VAL A 213 -1.96 -1.61 2.36
CA VAL A 213 -0.82 -0.94 2.98
C VAL A 213 -1.27 0.01 4.07
N ALA A 214 -2.35 0.77 3.86
CA ALA A 214 -2.90 1.66 4.87
C ALA A 214 -3.28 0.89 6.15
N PHE A 215 -4.00 -0.22 6.02
CA PHE A 215 -4.34 -1.10 7.16
C PHE A 215 -3.08 -1.63 7.87
N VAL A 216 -2.13 -2.19 7.11
CA VAL A 216 -0.90 -2.78 7.65
C VAL A 216 -0.10 -1.75 8.46
N ILE A 217 0.11 -0.57 7.88
CA ILE A 217 0.90 0.49 8.49
C ILE A 217 0.16 1.11 9.68
N GLU A 218 -1.16 1.24 9.61
CA GLU A 218 -1.98 1.68 10.74
C GLU A 218 -1.78 0.76 11.96
N LYS A 219 -1.95 -0.56 11.79
CA LYS A 219 -1.80 -1.51 12.91
C LYS A 219 -0.37 -1.55 13.46
N ILE A 220 0.64 -1.49 12.60
CA ILE A 220 2.03 -1.37 13.03
C ILE A 220 2.26 -0.07 13.83
N LYS A 221 1.70 1.06 13.38
CA LYS A 221 1.81 2.34 14.08
C LYS A 221 1.12 2.31 15.44
N VAL A 222 -0.02 1.63 15.57
CA VAL A 222 -0.70 1.40 16.86
C VAL A 222 0.26 0.71 17.83
N GLY A 223 0.79 -0.46 17.47
CA GLY A 223 1.70 -1.19 18.36
C GLY A 223 2.99 -0.44 18.67
N HIS A 224 3.53 0.28 17.69
CA HIS A 224 4.70 1.13 17.89
C HIS A 224 4.43 2.26 18.89
N HIS A 225 3.29 2.94 18.77
CA HIS A 225 2.90 4.04 19.64
C HIS A 225 2.61 3.58 21.07
N GLU A 226 1.89 2.46 21.24
CA GLU A 226 1.66 1.84 22.55
C GLU A 226 2.98 1.55 23.27
N GLN A 227 3.92 0.90 22.59
CA GLN A 227 5.20 0.56 23.18
C GLN A 227 6.03 1.80 23.52
N ARG A 228 5.99 2.84 22.67
CA ARG A 228 6.65 4.13 22.95
C ARG A 228 6.11 4.78 24.21
N LYS A 229 4.78 4.78 24.42
CA LYS A 229 4.15 5.30 25.65
C LYS A 229 4.63 4.54 26.88
N LEU A 230 4.64 3.21 26.81
CA LEU A 230 5.13 2.36 27.92
C LEU A 230 6.58 2.68 28.27
N MET A 231 7.46 2.79 27.26
CA MET A 231 8.88 3.11 27.48
C MET A 231 9.09 4.49 28.12
N LEU A 232 8.25 5.48 27.80
CA LEU A 232 8.31 6.80 28.43
C LEU A 232 7.82 6.77 29.87
N ALA A 233 6.72 6.05 30.14
CA ALA A 233 6.19 5.89 31.50
C ALA A 233 7.20 5.18 32.43
N THR A 234 7.85 4.11 31.96
CA THR A 234 8.88 3.40 32.74
C THR A 234 10.12 4.26 33.02
N ARG A 235 10.48 5.18 32.12
CA ARG A 235 11.58 6.13 32.35
C ARG A 235 11.24 7.18 33.41
N GLN A 236 9.98 7.60 33.48
CA GLN A 236 9.50 8.58 34.46
C GLN A 236 9.27 7.97 35.84
N SER A 237 9.09 6.64 35.95
CA SER A 237 8.86 5.94 37.20
C SER A 237 10.14 5.49 37.94
N LEU A 238 11.34 5.75 37.41
CA LEU A 238 12.59 5.51 38.12
C LEU A 238 12.91 6.74 38.99
N PRO A 239 12.92 6.64 40.33
CA PRO A 239 13.38 7.73 41.16
C PRO A 239 14.84 8.02 40.85
N SER A 240 15.16 9.30 40.68
CA SER A 240 16.53 9.80 40.67
C SER A 240 17.18 9.40 41.99
N ILE A 241 17.92 8.28 42.01
CA ILE A 241 18.85 8.02 43.10
C ILE A 241 19.98 9.03 42.90
N GLU A 242 19.80 10.23 43.45
CA GLU A 242 20.91 11.12 43.76
C GLU A 242 21.77 10.36 44.78
N VAL A 243 22.83 9.74 44.28
CA VAL A 243 23.92 9.28 45.14
C VAL A 243 24.61 10.54 45.63
N SER A 244 24.18 11.03 46.80
CA SER A 244 24.90 12.04 47.56
C SER A 244 26.24 11.44 47.97
N PHE A 245 27.29 11.76 47.21
CA PHE A 245 28.67 11.56 47.64
C PHE A 245 29.02 12.65 48.66
N GLN A 246 28.46 12.54 49.86
CA GLN A 246 28.93 13.31 51.00
C GLN A 246 29.87 12.43 51.84
N SER A 247 31.16 12.74 51.70
CA SER A 247 32.22 12.63 52.71
C SER A 247 32.37 11.31 53.47
N MET A 248 33.37 10.52 53.05
CA MET A 248 34.21 9.79 54.01
C MET A 248 35.63 10.30 53.86
N LYS A 249 35.99 11.26 54.73
CA LYS A 249 37.36 11.40 55.21
C LYS A 249 37.57 10.27 56.21
N ILE A 250 38.50 9.36 55.91
CA ILE A 250 39.39 8.74 56.89
C ILE A 250 40.76 8.71 56.23
#